data_AF-A0A950W1I6-F1
#
_entry.id   AF-A0A950W1I6-F1
#
_cell.length_a   1.000
_cell.length_b   1.000
_cell.length_c   1.000
_cell.angle_alpha   90.00
_cell.angle_beta   90.00
_cell.angle_gamma   90.00
#
_symmetry.space_group_name_H-M   'P 1'
#
loop_
_entity.id
_entity.type
_entity.pdbx_description
1 polymer ?
#
loop_
_entity_poly.entity_id
_entity_poly.type
_entity_poly.pdbx_seq_one_letter_code
_entity_poly.pdbx_strand_id
1 'polypeptide(L)' 'YAVRITFDDLHDTGIYSWNYLYLLGVEYKKRWREYLDGLAAHGVSREP' A
#
# COMPACT_ATOMS: atom_id res chain seq x y z
N TYR A 1 -4.28 -5.45 -18.95
CA TYR A 1 -3.16 -6.32 -18.55
C TYR A 1 -2.80 -6.02 -17.09
N ALA A 2 -2.47 -7.03 -16.29
CA ALA A 2 -2.30 -6.94 -14.83
C ALA A 2 -1.24 -7.94 -14.34
N VAL A 3 -0.73 -7.75 -13.12
CA VAL A 3 0.23 -8.64 -12.43
C VAL A 3 -0.34 -9.11 -11.09
N ARG A 4 0.08 -10.30 -10.67
CA ARG A 4 -0.15 -10.81 -9.31
C ARG A 4 1.13 -10.63 -8.50
N ILE A 5 1.02 -10.04 -7.32
CA ILE A 5 2.13 -9.88 -6.37
C ILE A 5 1.81 -10.78 -5.17
N THR A 6 2.75 -11.67 -4.84
CA THR A 6 2.67 -12.52 -3.64
C THR A 6 3.53 -11.88 -2.55
N PHE A 7 2.96 -11.72 -1.37
CA PHE A 7 3.64 -11.21 -0.18
C PHE A 7 3.96 -12.38 0.76
N ASP A 8 4.98 -12.21 1.60
CA ASP A 8 5.47 -13.22 2.55
C ASP A 8 4.61 -13.32 3.82
N ASP A 9 3.67 -12.40 4.01
CA ASP A 9 2.70 -12.35 5.11
C ASP A 9 1.39 -13.11 4.81
N LEU A 10 1.47 -14.11 3.91
CA LEU A 10 0.37 -14.97 3.45
C LEU A 10 -0.66 -14.30 2.51
N HIS A 11 -0.43 -13.06 2.05
CA HIS A 11 -1.29 -12.44 1.03
C HIS A 11 -0.85 -12.82 -0.40
N ASP A 12 -1.63 -13.65 -1.09
CA ASP A 12 -1.30 -14.14 -2.44
C ASP A 12 -2.44 -14.02 -3.48
N THR A 13 -3.55 -13.40 -3.12
CA THR A 13 -4.77 -13.32 -3.94
C THR A 13 -4.91 -12.01 -4.74
N GLY A 14 -4.05 -11.02 -4.51
CA GLY A 14 -4.18 -9.68 -5.10
C GLY A 14 -3.81 -9.61 -6.60
N ILE A 15 -4.64 -8.94 -7.39
CA ILE A 15 -4.38 -8.63 -8.81
C ILE A 15 -4.27 -7.13 -9.00
N TYR A 16 -3.18 -6.67 -9.62
CA TYR A 16 -2.84 -5.25 -9.77
C TYR A 16 -2.71 -4.87 -11.24
N SER A 17 -3.49 -3.88 -11.68
CA SER A 17 -3.31 -3.31 -13.03
C SER A 17 -2.07 -2.42 -13.06
N TRP A 18 -1.46 -2.29 -14.24
CA TRP A 18 -0.30 -1.40 -14.41
C TRP A 18 -0.63 0.07 -14.15
N ASN A 19 -1.83 0.52 -14.55
CA ASN A 19 -2.29 1.88 -14.26
C ASN A 19 -2.39 2.12 -12.75
N TYR A 20 -2.85 1.12 -12.00
CA TYR A 20 -2.94 1.23 -10.54
C TYR A 20 -1.56 1.26 -9.88
N LEU A 21 -0.63 0.39 -10.31
CA LEU A 21 0.75 0.42 -9.81
C LEU A 21 1.44 1.76 -10.12
N TYR A 22 1.22 2.31 -11.31
CA TYR A 22 1.72 3.64 -11.67
C TYR A 22 1.13 4.73 -10.78
N LEU A 23 -0.20 4.71 -10.55
CA LEU A 23 -0.87 5.65 -9.65
C LEU A 23 -0.30 5.60 -8.24
N LEU A 24 -0.08 4.40 -7.69
CA LEU A 24 0.54 4.23 -6.38
C LEU A 24 1.94 4.84 -6.31
N GLY A 25 2.73 4.71 -7.38
CA GLY A 25 4.06 5.34 -7.47
C GLY A 25 4.00 6.86 -7.50
N VAL A 26 3.11 7.43 -8.33
CA VAL A 26 2.93 8.89 -8.45
C VAL A 26 2.41 9.50 -7.15
N GLU A 27 1.46 8.83 -6.50
CA GLU A 27 0.81 9.33 -5.28
C GLU A 27 1.50 8.88 -3.98
N TYR A 28 2.63 8.17 -4.08
CA TYR A 28 3.32 7.55 -2.93
C TYR A 28 3.46 8.52 -1.76
N LYS A 29 4.02 9.71 -1.98
CA LYS A 29 4.27 10.69 -0.90
C LYS A 29 2.99 11.12 -0.18
N LYS A 30 1.91 11.34 -0.93
CA LYS A 30 0.61 11.77 -0.39
C LYS A 30 -0.02 10.64 0.41
N ARG A 31 -0.18 9.47 -0.20
CA ARG A 31 -0.81 8.29 0.43
C ARG A 31 -0.03 7.82 1.66
N TRP A 32 1.29 7.88 1.60
CA TRP A 32 2.14 7.52 2.73
C TRP A 32 1.96 8.47 3.90
N ARG A 33 1.89 9.78 3.64
CA ARG A 33 1.60 10.77 4.69
C ARG A 33 0.24 10.52 5.33
N GLU A 34 -0.81 10.35 4.52
CA GLU A 34 -2.17 10.08 4.99
C GLU A 34 -2.23 8.82 5.87
N TYR A 35 -1.53 7.75 5.46
CA TYR A 35 -1.42 6.53 6.27
C TYR A 35 -0.77 6.79 7.64
N LEU A 36 0.37 7.49 7.68
CA LEU A 36 1.07 7.81 8.92
C LEU A 36 0.24 8.72 9.84
N ASP A 37 -0.44 9.71 9.28
CA ASP A 37 -1.33 10.60 10.02
C ASP A 37 -2.51 9.81 10.63
N GLY A 38 -3.03 8.82 9.90
CA GLY A 38 -4.02 7.88 10.40
C GLY A 38 -3.52 7.02 11.56
N LEU A 39 -2.30 6.46 11.46
CA LEU A 39 -1.70 5.70 12.57
C LEU A 39 -1.56 6.57 13.82
N ALA A 40 -1.07 7.81 13.66
CA ALA A 40 -0.89 8.75 14.76
C ALA A 40 -2.24 9.12 15.42
N ALA A 41 -3.28 9.35 14.63
CA ALA A 41 -4.63 9.65 15.13
C ALA A 41 -5.23 8.49 15.94
N HIS A 42 -4.89 7.25 15.60
CA HIS A 42 -5.35 6.05 16.29
C HIS A 42 -4.40 5.57 17.40
N GLY A 43 -3.28 6.26 17.62
CA GLY A 43 -2.28 5.88 18.63
C GLY A 43 -1.61 4.53 18.38
N VAL A 44 -1.59 4.06 17.14
CA VAL A 44 -1.01 2.77 16.74
C VAL A 44 0.35 2.98 16.05
N SER A 45 1.23 1.97 16.15
CA SER A 45 2.54 1.97 15.51
C SER A 45 2.55 1.11 14.25
N ARG A 46 3.47 1.42 13.34
CA ARG A 46 3.77 0.61 12.14
C ARG A 46 4.77 -0.51 12.44
N GLU A 47 5.60 -0.33 13.46
CA GLU A 47 6.57 -1.35 13.86
C GLU A 47 5.82 -2.63 14.27
N PRO A 48 6.37 -3.82 13.96
CA PRO A 48 5.78 -5.11 14.33
C PRO A 48 5.71 -5.32 15.85
#